data_AF-A0A8C8YNX5-F1
#
_entry.id   AF-A0A8C8YNX5-F1
#
_cell.length_a   1.000
_cell.length_b   1.000
_cell.length_c   1.000
_cell.angle_alpha   90.00
_cell.angle_beta   90.00
_cell.angle_gamma   90.00
#
_symmetry.space_group_name_H-M   'P 1'
#
loop_
_entity.id
_entity.type
_entity.pdbx_description
1 polymer ?
#
loop_
_entity_poly.entity_id
_entity_poly.type
_entity_poly.pdbx_seq_one_letter_code
_entity_poly.pdbx_strand_id
1 'polypeptide(L)'
;MAAPTAAAPGRALLRAGAELLLRGKVRELLRPRLEVGIPHPERDFSLSQNRGTVIVERWWKVPLAGEGRKPRLHRRHRVYKLVEDTKHRPKENLELILTQSVEEVGVRGDLVSVKKSVGRNWLLPQGLAVYASPENKKLFEEEKLLRQEGKLERIQTKSGEALGVVVAPHTLKLPEGPITRWGEYWCEVTVNGLDTVRVPMSVVNFERPKTKRYKRWLAKQAAKGMPPTSSETS
;
A
#
# COMPACT_ATOMS: atom_id res chain seq x y z
N MET A 1 74.24 57.89 -25.83
CA MET A 1 73.14 58.87 -25.95
C MET A 1 71.93 58.23 -25.29
N ALA A 2 71.83 58.20 -23.94
CA ALA A 2 71.30 59.26 -23.06
C ALA A 2 69.86 59.66 -23.46
N ALA A 3 68.79 59.62 -22.64
CA ALA A 3 68.54 59.28 -21.24
C ALA A 3 66.97 59.19 -21.08
N PRO A 4 66.31 59.26 -19.89
CA PRO A 4 65.71 58.08 -19.23
C PRO A 4 64.31 58.30 -18.56
N THR A 5 63.80 57.27 -17.83
CA THR A 5 63.03 57.31 -16.53
C THR A 5 61.66 58.04 -16.44
N ALA A 6 60.66 57.76 -15.59
CA ALA A 6 60.52 57.15 -14.25
C ALA A 6 59.04 56.66 -14.09
N ALA A 7 58.71 55.50 -13.50
CA ALA A 7 58.54 55.14 -12.08
C ALA A 7 57.44 55.92 -11.28
N ALA A 8 56.51 55.14 -10.69
CA ALA A 8 55.29 55.45 -9.89
C ALA A 8 55.58 56.15 -8.51
N PRO A 9 54.67 56.41 -7.51
CA PRO A 9 53.50 55.61 -7.03
C PRO A 9 52.30 56.34 -6.30
N GLY A 10 51.27 55.59 -5.85
CA GLY A 10 50.76 55.70 -4.46
C GLY A 10 49.33 56.21 -4.13
N ARG A 11 48.56 55.34 -3.44
CA ARG A 11 47.54 55.52 -2.34
C ARG A 11 46.31 56.43 -2.58
N ALA A 12 45.05 55.95 -2.51
CA ALA A 12 44.27 55.32 -1.43
C ALA A 12 43.61 56.29 -0.40
N LEU A 13 42.30 56.09 -0.23
CA LEU A 13 41.38 56.49 0.85
C LEU A 13 40.76 57.91 0.79
N LEU A 14 39.42 57.98 0.76
CA LEU A 14 38.61 58.37 1.93
C LEU A 14 37.12 58.02 1.71
N ARG A 15 36.57 57.26 2.67
CA ARG A 15 35.13 57.15 2.97
C ARG A 15 34.72 58.39 3.78
N ALA A 16 33.51 58.93 3.59
CA ALA A 16 32.61 59.36 4.67
C ALA A 16 31.31 60.02 4.15
N GLY A 17 30.18 59.62 4.75
CA GLY A 17 28.95 60.42 4.95
C GLY A 17 27.94 60.43 3.81
N ALA A 18 26.63 60.30 4.01
CA ALA A 18 25.84 60.14 5.22
C ALA A 18 24.42 59.66 4.84
N GLU A 19 23.74 59.18 5.88
CA GLU A 19 22.39 58.63 6.04
C GLU A 19 21.20 59.39 5.43
N LEU A 20 20.02 58.72 5.54
CA LEU A 20 18.61 59.14 5.43
C LEU A 20 17.93 58.61 4.14
N LEU A 21 16.95 57.69 4.16
CA LEU A 21 15.79 57.58 5.04
C LEU A 21 15.24 56.15 5.16
N LEU A 22 14.85 55.84 6.39
CA LEU A 22 14.06 54.72 6.86
C LEU A 22 12.64 54.69 6.25
N ARG A 23 12.12 53.48 5.99
CA ARG A 23 10.91 52.90 6.65
C ARG A 23 10.28 51.81 5.77
N GLY A 24 10.77 50.57 5.91
CA GLY A 24 10.10 49.36 5.42
C GLY A 24 10.04 48.33 6.55
N LYS A 25 8.94 48.37 7.30
CA LYS A 25 8.68 47.67 8.56
C LYS A 25 8.57 46.15 8.33
N VAL A 26 9.66 45.39 8.55
CA VAL A 26 9.59 43.93 8.64
C VAL A 26 8.99 43.58 10.01
N ARG A 27 7.68 43.36 10.05
CA ARG A 27 7.03 42.72 11.18
C ARG A 27 7.32 41.23 11.10
N GLU A 28 8.25 40.77 11.93
CA GLU A 28 8.24 39.42 12.46
C GLU A 28 6.83 39.11 12.97
N LEU A 29 6.17 38.16 12.33
CA LEU A 29 5.03 37.48 12.91
C LEU A 29 5.46 36.05 13.17
N LEU A 30 5.90 35.85 14.41
CA LEU A 30 5.96 34.58 15.11
C LEU A 30 4.65 33.80 14.82
N ARG A 31 4.76 32.69 14.09
CA ARG A 31 3.68 31.69 14.03
C ARG A 31 3.86 30.73 15.21
N PRO A 32 2.84 30.52 16.06
CA PRO A 32 2.93 29.55 17.12
C PRO A 32 2.98 28.13 16.55
N ARG A 33 3.90 27.35 17.11
CA ARG A 33 4.10 25.92 16.92
C ARG A 33 2.89 25.20 17.53
N LEU A 34 1.95 24.77 16.70
CA LEU A 34 0.89 23.84 17.11
C LEU A 34 1.26 22.41 16.68
N GLU A 35 0.93 21.52 17.60
CA GLU A 35 1.40 20.16 17.73
C GLU A 35 0.85 19.20 16.68
N VAL A 36 1.70 18.24 16.30
CA VAL A 36 1.44 16.85 15.89
C VAL A 36 0.03 16.56 15.34
N GLY A 37 -0.20 16.92 14.08
CA GLY A 37 -1.22 16.28 13.24
C GLY A 37 -0.57 15.18 12.41
N ILE A 38 -0.97 13.93 12.65
CA ILE A 38 -0.63 12.77 11.82
C ILE A 38 -1.03 13.11 10.37
N PRO A 39 -0.13 13.07 9.37
CA PRO A 39 -0.56 13.21 7.98
C PRO A 39 -1.34 11.94 7.63
N HIS A 40 -2.66 12.04 7.61
CA HIS A 40 -3.52 11.02 7.01
C HIS A 40 -3.06 10.80 5.57
N PRO A 41 -2.81 9.54 5.14
CA PRO A 41 -2.56 9.26 3.76
C PRO A 41 -3.91 9.24 3.05
N GLU A 42 -4.54 10.40 2.87
CA GLU A 42 -5.21 10.62 1.60
C GLU A 42 -4.10 10.71 0.56
N ARG A 43 -3.55 9.53 0.22
CA ARG A 43 -2.93 9.33 -1.07
C ARG A 43 -4.06 9.66 -2.02
N ASP A 44 -3.96 10.83 -2.62
CA ASP A 44 -4.46 11.06 -3.96
C ASP A 44 -3.95 9.89 -4.79
N PHE A 45 -4.73 8.81 -4.82
CA PHE A 45 -4.68 7.81 -5.86
C PHE A 45 -5.14 8.57 -7.09
N SER A 46 -4.23 9.36 -7.65
CA SER A 46 -4.36 9.94 -8.96
C SER A 46 -4.71 8.76 -9.85
N LEU A 47 -6.00 8.67 -10.18
CA LEU A 47 -6.54 7.77 -11.18
C LEU A 47 -5.64 7.94 -12.38
N SER A 48 -4.90 6.88 -12.66
CA SER A 48 -3.65 6.89 -13.40
C SER A 48 -3.66 7.91 -14.54
N GLN A 49 -2.78 8.92 -14.48
CA GLN A 49 -2.37 9.62 -15.69
C GLN A 49 -1.96 8.52 -16.68
N ASN A 50 -2.67 8.41 -17.80
CA ASN A 50 -2.31 7.50 -18.88
C ASN A 50 -0.86 7.78 -19.23
N ARG A 51 0.07 6.93 -18.79
CA ARG A 51 1.51 7.06 -19.03
C ARG A 51 1.84 6.66 -20.47
N GLY A 52 1.19 7.31 -21.43
CA GLY A 52 1.61 7.31 -22.82
C GLY A 52 2.81 8.25 -22.95
N THR A 53 3.86 7.78 -23.59
CA THR A 53 5.04 8.57 -23.93
C THR A 53 4.93 8.95 -25.40
N VAL A 54 4.97 10.25 -25.67
CA VAL A 54 5.03 10.76 -27.04
C VAL A 54 6.49 10.87 -27.45
N ILE A 55 6.89 10.10 -28.45
CA ILE A 55 8.24 10.11 -29.02
C ILE A 55 8.25 11.10 -30.18
N VAL A 56 9.15 12.07 -30.10
CA VAL A 56 9.28 13.14 -31.09
C VAL A 56 10.69 13.24 -31.63
N GLU A 57 10.82 13.57 -32.92
CA GLU A 57 12.08 13.89 -33.56
C GLU A 57 12.19 15.40 -33.78
N ARG A 58 13.39 15.97 -33.70
CA ARG A 58 13.61 17.38 -34.09
C ARG A 58 13.60 17.47 -35.61
N TRP A 59 12.89 18.47 -36.15
CA TRP A 59 12.83 18.69 -37.59
C TRP A 59 14.19 19.05 -38.20
N TRP A 60 15.01 19.78 -37.45
CA TRP A 60 16.34 20.21 -37.85
C TRP A 60 17.40 19.43 -37.07
N LYS A 61 18.41 18.89 -37.77
CA LYS A 61 19.57 18.23 -37.15
C LYS A 61 20.34 19.23 -36.27
N VAL A 62 20.64 18.83 -35.03
CA VAL A 62 21.42 19.64 -34.09
C VAL A 62 22.91 19.41 -34.37
N PRO A 63 23.71 20.46 -34.59
CA PRO A 63 25.15 20.29 -34.79
C PRO A 63 25.79 19.70 -33.54
N LEU A 64 26.70 18.76 -33.72
CA LEU A 64 27.42 18.10 -32.63
C LEU A 64 28.23 19.14 -31.86
N ALA A 65 28.14 19.10 -30.53
CA ALA A 65 29.12 19.77 -29.68
C ALA A 65 30.35 18.87 -29.52
N GLY A 66 31.49 19.48 -29.20
CA GLY A 66 32.66 18.72 -28.77
C GLY A 66 32.36 17.86 -27.54
N GLU A 67 33.17 16.83 -27.33
CA GLU A 67 32.99 15.85 -26.26
C GLU A 67 32.91 16.52 -24.88
N GLY A 68 32.01 16.02 -24.03
CA GLY A 68 31.73 16.58 -22.70
C GLY A 68 31.01 17.94 -22.70
N ARG A 69 30.72 18.54 -23.86
CA ARG A 69 30.01 19.82 -23.95
C ARG A 69 28.56 19.62 -24.35
N LYS A 70 27.68 20.45 -23.79
CA LYS A 70 26.26 20.47 -24.14
C LYS A 70 26.06 21.08 -25.55
N PRO A 71 25.17 20.52 -26.39
CA PRO A 71 24.89 21.07 -27.71
C PRO A 71 24.22 22.44 -27.63
N ARG A 72 24.65 23.39 -28.48
CA ARG A 72 24.06 24.72 -28.57
C ARG A 72 22.79 24.68 -29.43
N LEU A 73 21.64 24.86 -28.80
CA LEU A 73 20.34 24.83 -29.48
C LEU A 73 19.91 26.21 -29.95
N HIS A 74 19.69 26.35 -31.26
CA HIS A 74 18.99 27.49 -31.86
C HIS A 74 17.46 27.33 -31.84
N ARG A 75 16.71 28.44 -31.99
CA ARG A 75 15.23 28.48 -32.02
C ARG A 75 14.61 27.48 -32.98
N ARG A 76 15.20 27.31 -34.17
CA ARG A 76 14.74 26.36 -35.20
C ARG A 76 14.65 24.92 -34.70
N HIS A 77 15.53 24.49 -33.79
CA HIS A 77 15.53 23.12 -33.26
C HIS A 77 14.37 22.83 -32.31
N ARG A 78 13.58 23.84 -31.89
CA ARG A 78 12.39 23.65 -31.07
C ARG A 78 11.18 23.15 -31.86
N VAL A 79 11.30 23.03 -33.19
CA VAL A 79 10.31 22.40 -34.05
C VAL A 79 10.51 20.89 -34.01
N TYR A 80 9.43 20.17 -33.67
CA TYR A 80 9.42 18.72 -33.57
C TYR A 80 8.41 18.11 -34.54
N LYS A 81 8.66 16.87 -34.93
CA LYS A 81 7.71 16.01 -35.64
C LYS A 81 7.38 14.81 -34.77
N LEU A 82 6.11 14.46 -34.72
CA LEU A 82 5.63 13.27 -34.02
C LEU A 82 6.17 12.03 -34.75
N VAL A 83 6.86 11.16 -34.01
CA VAL A 83 7.36 9.88 -34.54
C VAL A 83 6.40 8.78 -34.15
N GLU A 84 6.13 8.65 -32.85
CA GLU A 84 5.33 7.55 -32.33
C GLU A 84 4.69 7.94 -31.00
N ASP A 85 3.49 7.43 -30.75
CA ASP A 85 2.83 7.54 -29.46
C ASP A 85 2.69 6.15 -28.83
N THR A 86 3.35 5.93 -27.69
CA THR A 86 3.37 4.60 -27.07
C THR A 86 2.00 4.15 -26.55
N LYS A 87 1.01 5.06 -26.45
CA LYS A 87 -0.36 4.70 -26.02
C LYS A 87 -1.07 3.76 -27.01
N HIS A 88 -0.68 3.79 -28.28
CA HIS A 88 -1.27 2.98 -29.34
C HIS A 88 -0.57 1.64 -29.55
N ARG A 89 0.55 1.40 -28.86
CA ARG A 89 1.22 0.10 -28.91
C ARG A 89 0.34 -0.97 -28.25
N PRO A 90 0.34 -2.22 -28.75
CA PRO A 90 -0.34 -3.33 -28.08
C PRO A 90 0.24 -3.50 -26.67
N LYS A 91 -0.64 -3.71 -25.69
CA LYS A 91 -0.25 -3.82 -24.28
C LYS A 91 0.18 -5.24 -23.96
N GLU A 92 1.43 -5.40 -23.55
CA GLU A 92 1.93 -6.67 -23.03
C GLU A 92 1.36 -6.99 -21.64
N ASN A 93 1.26 -8.29 -21.36
CA ASN A 93 0.94 -8.80 -20.03
C ASN A 93 2.13 -8.59 -19.07
N LEU A 94 1.85 -8.74 -17.77
CA LEU A 94 2.79 -8.60 -16.67
C LEU A 94 2.93 -9.94 -15.97
N GLU A 95 4.16 -10.42 -15.85
CA GLU A 95 4.48 -11.63 -15.10
C GLU A 95 4.58 -11.32 -13.61
N LEU A 96 3.83 -12.06 -12.81
CA LEU A 96 3.82 -11.98 -11.35
C LEU A 96 3.87 -13.39 -10.76
N ILE A 97 4.38 -13.49 -9.54
CA ILE A 97 4.35 -14.72 -8.75
C ILE A 97 3.31 -14.54 -7.64
N LEU A 98 2.36 -15.47 -7.52
CA LEU A 98 1.31 -15.38 -6.52
C LEU A 98 1.81 -15.78 -5.12
N THR A 99 1.53 -14.95 -4.12
CA THR A 99 1.82 -15.26 -2.71
C THR A 99 0.66 -16.04 -2.09
N GLN A 100 -0.56 -15.88 -2.56
CA GLN A 100 -1.74 -16.57 -2.03
C GLN A 100 -2.48 -17.24 -3.18
N SER A 101 -3.25 -18.29 -2.88
CA SER A 101 -4.17 -18.85 -3.86
C SER A 101 -5.27 -17.83 -4.14
N VAL A 102 -5.43 -17.44 -5.40
CA VAL A 102 -6.45 -16.49 -5.85
C VAL A 102 -7.35 -17.23 -6.83
N GLU A 103 -8.64 -17.20 -6.55
CA GLU A 103 -9.67 -17.82 -7.40
C GLU A 103 -9.56 -17.27 -8.84
N GLU A 104 -9.71 -18.15 -9.83
CA GLU A 104 -9.58 -17.88 -11.27
C GLU A 104 -8.19 -17.47 -11.79
N VAL A 105 -7.26 -17.05 -10.92
CA VAL A 105 -5.92 -16.61 -11.34
C VAL A 105 -4.87 -17.72 -11.21
N GLY A 106 -4.83 -18.42 -10.06
CA GLY A 106 -3.85 -19.48 -9.83
C GLY A 106 -3.57 -19.80 -8.36
N VAL A 107 -2.61 -20.70 -8.13
CA VAL A 107 -2.25 -21.19 -6.79
C VAL A 107 -1.02 -20.43 -6.26
N ARG A 108 -0.82 -20.44 -4.94
CA ARG A 108 0.37 -19.87 -4.29
C ARG A 108 1.65 -20.46 -4.90
N GLY A 109 2.53 -19.59 -5.38
CA GLY A 109 3.83 -19.91 -5.94
C GLY A 109 3.85 -20.01 -7.47
N ASP A 110 2.70 -19.91 -8.14
CA ASP A 110 2.64 -19.99 -9.60
C ASP A 110 3.06 -18.67 -10.26
N LEU A 111 3.71 -18.80 -11.42
CA LEU A 111 4.05 -17.69 -12.30
C LEU A 111 2.88 -17.44 -13.26
N VAL A 112 2.24 -16.27 -13.12
CA VAL A 112 1.04 -15.90 -13.87
C VAL A 112 1.29 -14.69 -14.76
N SER A 113 0.79 -14.75 -16.00
CA SER A 113 0.86 -13.66 -16.97
C SER A 113 -0.49 -12.93 -17.00
N VAL A 114 -0.58 -11.82 -16.27
CA VAL A 114 -1.84 -11.07 -16.08
C VAL A 114 -1.81 -9.73 -16.79
N LYS A 115 -2.98 -9.13 -17.03
CA LYS A 115 -3.03 -7.76 -17.55
C LYS A 115 -2.40 -6.79 -16.55
N LYS A 116 -1.65 -5.82 -17.07
CA LYS A 116 -0.96 -4.75 -16.33
C LYS A 116 -1.85 -3.95 -15.36
N SER A 117 -3.16 -3.85 -15.64
CA SER A 117 -4.15 -3.20 -14.77
C SER A 117 -4.49 -4.04 -13.53
N VAL A 118 -4.74 -5.34 -13.72
CA VAL A 118 -5.08 -6.29 -12.65
C VAL A 118 -3.92 -6.40 -11.66
N GLY A 119 -2.70 -6.52 -12.17
CA GLY A 119 -1.50 -6.56 -11.32
C GLY A 119 -1.31 -5.30 -10.48
N ARG A 120 -1.37 -4.10 -11.09
CA ARG A 120 -1.08 -2.83 -10.40
C ARG A 120 -2.18 -2.34 -9.49
N ASN A 121 -3.44 -2.58 -9.83
CA ASN A 121 -4.58 -2.03 -9.08
C ASN A 121 -5.09 -3.00 -8.01
N TRP A 122 -4.89 -4.31 -8.18
CA TRP A 122 -5.46 -5.32 -7.28
C TRP A 122 -4.39 -6.21 -6.64
N LEU A 123 -3.63 -6.98 -7.41
CA LEU A 123 -2.75 -8.02 -6.83
C LEU A 123 -1.59 -7.45 -6.00
N LEU A 124 -0.87 -6.45 -6.55
CA LEU A 124 0.31 -5.87 -5.88
C LEU A 124 -0.06 -5.04 -4.64
N PRO A 125 -1.07 -4.15 -4.67
CA PRO A 125 -1.43 -3.38 -3.47
C PRO A 125 -1.98 -4.24 -2.34
N GLN A 126 -2.67 -5.34 -2.66
CA GLN A 126 -3.20 -6.28 -1.67
C GLN A 126 -2.14 -7.29 -1.17
N GLY A 127 -0.94 -7.29 -1.75
CA GLY A 127 0.12 -8.24 -1.40
C GLY A 127 -0.16 -9.69 -1.79
N LEU A 128 -1.09 -9.90 -2.74
CA LEU A 128 -1.46 -11.22 -3.27
C LEU A 128 -0.46 -11.75 -4.30
N ALA A 129 0.40 -10.88 -4.82
CA ALA A 129 1.45 -11.23 -5.76
C ALA A 129 2.69 -10.37 -5.56
N VAL A 130 3.82 -10.89 -6.05
CA VAL A 130 5.13 -10.21 -6.08
C VAL A 130 5.65 -10.21 -7.51
N TYR A 131 6.49 -9.21 -7.86
CA TYR A 131 7.17 -9.18 -9.14
C TYR A 131 8.05 -10.42 -9.35
N ALA A 132 8.05 -10.92 -10.59
CA ALA A 132 8.86 -12.04 -11.04
C ALA A 132 10.35 -11.66 -11.24
N SER A 133 10.98 -11.08 -10.20
CA SER A 133 12.42 -10.85 -10.11
C SER A 133 13.18 -12.18 -10.07
N PRO A 134 14.41 -12.28 -10.63
CA PRO A 134 15.21 -13.50 -10.54
C PRO A 134 15.45 -13.96 -9.09
N GLU A 135 15.56 -13.03 -8.14
CA GLU A 135 15.71 -13.35 -6.70
C GLU A 135 14.43 -14.01 -6.16
N ASN A 136 13.27 -13.41 -6.44
CA ASN A 136 11.99 -13.95 -6.01
C ASN A 136 11.70 -15.30 -6.65
N LYS A 137 12.06 -15.50 -7.93
CA LYS A 137 11.91 -16.79 -8.61
C LYS A 137 12.66 -17.89 -7.85
N LYS A 138 13.92 -17.66 -7.48
CA LYS A 138 14.72 -18.61 -6.69
C LYS A 138 14.10 -18.90 -5.33
N LEU A 139 13.66 -17.87 -4.60
CA LEU A 139 13.02 -18.04 -3.30
C LEU A 139 11.75 -18.91 -3.38
N PHE A 140 10.90 -18.68 -4.39
CA PHE A 140 9.68 -19.46 -4.58
C PHE A 140 9.95 -20.87 -5.11
N GLU A 141 11.00 -21.06 -5.91
CA GLU A 141 11.46 -22.39 -6.34
C GLU A 141 11.96 -23.22 -5.14
N GLU A 142 12.79 -22.64 -4.27
CA GLU A 142 13.24 -23.25 -3.03
C GLU A 142 12.06 -23.58 -2.10
N GLU A 143 11.13 -22.64 -1.90
CA GLU A 143 9.91 -22.88 -1.11
C GLU A 143 9.09 -24.05 -1.70
N LYS A 144 8.98 -24.11 -3.04
CA LYS A 144 8.23 -25.15 -3.74
C LYS A 144 8.88 -26.52 -3.56
N LEU A 145 10.22 -26.60 -3.64
CA LEU A 145 10.97 -27.84 -3.39
C LEU A 145 10.79 -28.32 -1.94
N LEU A 146 10.97 -27.43 -0.95
CA LEU A 146 10.78 -27.76 0.46
C LEU A 146 9.35 -28.24 0.76
N ARG A 147 8.34 -27.68 0.07
CA ARG A 147 6.94 -28.12 0.19
C ARG A 147 6.72 -29.50 -0.42
N GLN A 148 7.35 -29.80 -1.56
CA GLN A 148 7.28 -31.13 -2.18
C GLN A 148 7.97 -32.21 -1.33
N GLU A 149 9.06 -31.85 -0.65
CA GLU A 149 9.74 -32.71 0.31
C GLU A 149 8.96 -32.93 1.62
N GLY A 150 7.82 -32.23 1.82
CA GLY A 150 6.97 -32.35 3.00
C GLY A 150 7.58 -31.75 4.28
N LYS A 151 8.71 -31.03 4.19
CA LYS A 151 9.37 -30.37 5.32
C LYS A 151 8.66 -29.09 5.76
N LEU A 152 7.86 -28.50 4.88
CA LEU A 152 6.99 -27.37 5.20
C LEU A 152 5.61 -27.90 5.62
N GLU A 153 5.30 -27.78 6.91
CA GLU A 153 3.95 -27.99 7.42
C GLU A 153 2.96 -27.11 6.65
N ARG A 154 1.76 -27.64 6.37
CA ARG A 154 0.68 -26.86 5.76
C ARG A 154 0.36 -25.68 6.68
N ILE A 155 0.83 -24.49 6.32
CA ILE A 155 0.41 -23.24 6.97
C ILE A 155 -1.12 -23.20 6.84
N GLN A 156 -1.78 -23.44 7.96
CA GLN A 156 -3.24 -23.47 8.01
C GLN A 156 -3.76 -22.09 7.64
N THR A 157 -4.85 -22.05 6.88
CA THR A 157 -5.64 -20.83 6.69
C THR A 157 -5.91 -20.18 8.04
N LYS A 158 -5.77 -18.85 8.15
CA LYS A 158 -6.06 -18.06 9.37
C LYS A 158 -7.41 -18.38 10.03
N SER A 159 -8.34 -18.98 9.28
CA SER A 159 -9.61 -19.53 9.76
C SER A 159 -9.45 -20.64 10.81
N GLY A 160 -8.38 -21.46 10.75
CA GLY A 160 -8.10 -22.52 11.72
C GLY A 160 -7.42 -22.02 13.00
N GLU A 161 -6.54 -21.02 12.86
CA GLU A 161 -5.81 -20.43 14.01
C GLU A 161 -6.73 -19.65 14.95
N ALA A 162 -7.77 -18.99 14.43
CA ALA A 162 -8.69 -18.19 15.24
C ALA A 162 -9.56 -19.01 16.21
N LEU A 163 -9.70 -20.33 16.00
CA LEU A 163 -10.54 -21.21 16.81
C LEU A 163 -9.74 -22.29 17.57
N GLY A 164 -8.42 -22.37 17.37
CA GLY A 164 -7.50 -23.14 18.22
C GLY A 164 -7.76 -24.65 18.37
N VAL A 165 -8.70 -25.23 17.62
CA VAL A 165 -8.99 -26.67 17.66
C VAL A 165 -9.42 -27.12 16.26
N VAL A 166 -8.51 -27.78 15.54
CA VAL A 166 -8.83 -28.46 14.29
C VAL A 166 -9.08 -29.93 14.60
N VAL A 167 -10.35 -30.30 14.62
CA VAL A 167 -10.76 -31.71 14.65
C VAL A 167 -11.24 -32.08 13.26
N ALA A 168 -10.68 -33.13 12.66
CA ALA A 168 -11.17 -33.61 11.38
C ALA A 168 -12.62 -34.13 11.55
N PRO A 169 -13.50 -33.96 10.55
CA PRO A 169 -14.93 -34.26 10.71
C PRO A 169 -15.23 -35.73 11.05
N HIS A 170 -14.32 -36.65 10.73
CA HIS A 170 -14.42 -38.08 11.07
C HIS A 170 -14.07 -38.39 12.54
N THR A 171 -13.56 -37.40 13.27
CA THR A 171 -13.01 -37.56 14.63
C THR A 171 -14.00 -37.12 15.72
N LEU A 172 -15.08 -36.42 15.32
CA LEU A 172 -16.20 -36.03 16.18
C LEU A 172 -17.30 -37.08 16.08
N LYS A 173 -17.55 -37.82 17.16
CA LYS A 173 -18.74 -38.66 17.26
C LYS A 173 -19.83 -37.87 18.00
N LEU A 174 -20.90 -37.56 17.27
CA LEU A 174 -22.13 -37.08 17.86
C LEU A 174 -22.91 -38.29 18.43
N PRO A 175 -23.68 -38.10 19.51
CA PRO A 175 -24.57 -39.16 19.99
C PRO A 175 -25.56 -39.55 18.88
N GLU A 176 -25.86 -40.84 18.76
CA GLU A 176 -26.66 -41.42 17.67
C GLU A 176 -28.13 -40.96 17.63
N GLY A 177 -28.58 -40.18 18.64
CA GLY A 177 -29.93 -39.64 18.72
C GLY A 177 -30.08 -38.27 18.05
N PRO A 178 -31.23 -37.96 17.42
CA PRO A 178 -31.47 -36.65 16.82
C PRO A 178 -31.53 -35.55 17.90
N ILE A 179 -30.63 -34.57 17.81
CA ILE A 179 -30.56 -33.40 18.69
C ILE A 179 -31.76 -32.48 18.38
N THR A 180 -32.90 -32.77 19.01
CA THR A 180 -34.18 -32.09 18.74
C THR A 180 -34.57 -31.09 19.83
N ARG A 181 -33.88 -31.11 20.97
CA ARG A 181 -34.14 -30.21 22.11
C ARG A 181 -32.97 -29.26 22.31
N TRP A 182 -33.26 -28.05 22.78
CA TRP A 182 -32.21 -27.15 23.27
C TRP A 182 -31.73 -27.64 24.64
N GLY A 183 -30.42 -27.58 24.88
CA GLY A 183 -29.83 -28.11 26.11
C GLY A 183 -28.33 -28.36 26.05
N GLU A 184 -27.80 -28.95 27.11
CA GLU A 184 -26.41 -29.36 27.24
C GLU A 184 -26.24 -30.80 26.74
N TYR A 185 -25.33 -30.98 25.80
CA TYR A 185 -24.98 -32.24 25.18
C TYR A 185 -23.49 -32.50 25.38
N TRP A 186 -23.07 -33.75 25.22
CA TRP A 186 -21.67 -34.14 25.28
C TRP A 186 -21.25 -34.65 23.91
N CYS A 187 -20.08 -34.22 23.44
CA CYS A 187 -19.45 -34.74 22.23
C CYS A 187 -18.17 -35.48 22.61
N GLU A 188 -17.96 -36.66 22.03
CA GLU A 188 -16.75 -37.44 22.21
C GLU A 188 -15.77 -37.14 21.08
N VAL A 189 -14.61 -36.60 21.44
CA VAL A 189 -13.53 -36.20 20.51
C VAL A 189 -12.39 -37.19 20.65
N THR A 190 -12.01 -37.84 19.55
CA THR A 190 -10.94 -38.86 19.55
C THR A 190 -9.61 -38.30 19.04
N VAL A 191 -8.73 -37.83 19.92
CA VAL A 191 -7.44 -37.27 19.48
C VAL A 191 -6.46 -38.43 19.22
N ASN A 192 -5.90 -38.49 18.00
CA ASN A 192 -4.87 -39.47 17.60
C ASN A 192 -5.28 -40.95 17.75
N GLY A 193 -6.58 -41.26 17.77
CA GLY A 193 -7.09 -42.64 17.79
C GLY A 193 -6.91 -43.41 19.11
N LEU A 194 -6.45 -42.76 20.18
CA LEU A 194 -6.18 -43.38 21.48
C LEU A 194 -6.89 -42.67 22.66
N ASP A 195 -6.96 -41.34 22.64
CA ASP A 195 -7.53 -40.55 23.74
C ASP A 195 -8.91 -40.00 23.36
N THR A 196 -9.95 -40.43 24.07
CA THR A 196 -11.32 -39.92 23.90
C THR A 196 -11.62 -38.90 24.99
N VAL A 197 -11.78 -37.63 24.60
CA VAL A 197 -12.11 -36.52 25.51
C VAL A 197 -13.58 -36.16 25.35
N ARG A 198 -14.28 -36.03 26.48
CA ARG A 198 -15.67 -35.55 26.52
C ARG A 198 -15.70 -34.03 26.60
N VAL A 199 -16.24 -33.40 25.55
CA VAL A 199 -16.36 -31.95 25.46
C VAL A 199 -17.83 -31.57 25.65
N PRO A 200 -18.16 -30.67 26.59
CA PRO A 200 -19.52 -30.14 26.72
C PRO A 200 -19.87 -29.27 25.53
N MET A 201 -21.06 -29.49 24.96
CA MET A 201 -21.59 -28.78 23.81
C MET A 201 -23.01 -28.30 24.13
N SER A 202 -23.27 -27.00 24.08
CA SER A 202 -24.61 -26.45 24.25
C SER A 202 -25.29 -26.21 22.91
N VAL A 203 -26.53 -26.65 22.80
CA VAL A 203 -27.37 -26.44 21.61
C VAL A 203 -28.33 -25.30 21.93
N VAL A 204 -28.06 -24.14 21.33
CA VAL A 204 -28.78 -22.89 21.58
C VAL A 204 -29.55 -22.50 20.32
N ASN A 205 -30.67 -21.78 20.49
CA ASN A 205 -31.39 -21.20 19.36
C ASN A 205 -30.46 -20.26 18.56
N PHE A 206 -30.34 -20.51 17.25
CA PHE A 206 -29.47 -19.70 16.39
C PHE A 206 -30.12 -18.35 16.09
N GLU A 207 -29.76 -17.32 16.86
CA GLU A 207 -30.12 -15.95 16.54
C GLU A 207 -29.18 -15.39 15.46
N ARG A 208 -29.75 -15.05 14.29
CA ARG A 208 -28.97 -14.39 13.23
C ARG A 208 -28.30 -13.13 13.77
N PRO A 209 -26.97 -12.95 13.60
CA PRO A 209 -26.27 -11.83 14.17
C PRO A 209 -26.80 -10.51 13.59
N LYS A 210 -27.40 -9.68 14.45
CA LYS A 210 -27.93 -8.35 14.09
C LYS A 210 -26.78 -7.44 13.65
N THR A 211 -26.94 -6.79 12.50
CA THR A 211 -25.94 -5.84 11.97
C THR A 211 -25.67 -4.68 12.94
N LYS A 212 -24.47 -4.09 12.91
CA LYS A 212 -24.11 -2.93 13.75
C LYS A 212 -25.13 -1.79 13.66
N ARG A 213 -25.74 -1.59 12.47
CA ARG A 213 -26.79 -0.60 12.23
C ARG A 213 -28.04 -0.89 13.06
N TYR A 214 -28.48 -2.14 13.11
CA TYR A 214 -29.64 -2.56 13.89
C TYR A 214 -29.42 -2.40 15.40
N LYS A 215 -28.22 -2.75 15.91
CA LYS A 215 -27.85 -2.53 17.32
C LYS A 215 -27.91 -1.05 17.71
N ARG A 216 -27.40 -0.16 16.85
CA ARG A 216 -27.48 1.30 17.04
C ARG A 216 -28.92 1.82 17.02
N TRP A 217 -29.78 1.25 16.17
CA TRP A 217 -31.19 1.63 16.10
C TRP A 217 -31.95 1.27 17.39
N LEU A 218 -31.74 0.07 17.94
CA LEU A 218 -32.32 -0.33 19.23
C LEU A 218 -31.87 0.57 20.39
N ALA A 219 -30.57 0.91 20.46
CA ALA A 219 -30.05 1.80 21.50
C ALA A 219 -30.69 3.19 21.45
N LYS A 220 -30.96 3.71 20.24
CA LYS A 220 -31.69 4.98 20.06
C LYS A 220 -33.15 4.90 20.51
N GLN A 221 -33.82 3.76 20.29
CA GLN A 221 -35.19 3.57 20.75
C GLN A 221 -35.26 3.48 22.29
N ALA A 222 -34.32 2.77 22.91
CA ALA A 222 -34.23 2.67 24.38
C ALA A 222 -33.97 4.05 25.03
N ALA A 223 -33.07 4.86 24.45
CA ALA A 223 -32.80 6.22 24.92
C ALA A 223 -33.99 7.16 24.77
N LYS A 224 -34.87 6.92 23.78
CA LYS A 224 -36.07 7.74 23.54
C LYS A 224 -37.23 7.41 24.49
N GLY A 225 -37.20 6.23 25.12
CA GLY A 225 -38.23 5.78 26.06
C GLY A 225 -37.94 6.08 27.53
N MET A 226 -36.78 6.67 27.88
CA MET A 226 -36.41 6.97 29.27
C MET A 226 -37.05 8.30 29.70
N PRO A 227 -37.93 8.34 30.73
CA PRO A 227 -38.47 9.60 31.23
C PRO A 227 -37.36 10.44 31.88
N PRO A 228 -37.40 11.79 31.78
CA PRO A 228 -36.40 12.63 32.43
C PRO A 228 -36.53 12.49 33.95
N THR A 229 -35.47 12.01 34.60
CA THR A 229 -35.34 11.96 36.05
C THR A 229 -35.34 13.39 36.59
N SER A 230 -36.44 13.81 37.20
CA SER A 230 -36.53 15.07 37.94
C SER A 230 -35.63 15.00 39.18
N SER A 231 -34.55 15.78 39.18
CA SER A 231 -33.70 16.00 40.34
C SER A 231 -34.39 16.99 41.28
N GLU A 232 -35.01 16.49 42.35
CA GLU A 232 -35.40 17.33 43.49
C GLU A 232 -34.18 17.54 44.40
N THR A 233 -33.76 18.80 44.48
CA THR A 233 -32.85 19.35 45.48
C THR A 233 -33.59 19.54 46.80
N SER A 234 -33.01 19.06 47.90
CA SER A 234 -33.26 19.54 49.26
C SER A 234 -31.95 19.49 50.04
#